data_AF-A0A4Y6V4H1-F1
#
_entry.id   AF-A0A4Y6V4H1-F1
#
_cell.length_a   1.000
_cell.length_b   1.000
_cell.length_c   1.000
_cell.angle_alpha   90.00
_cell.angle_beta   90.00
_cell.angle_gamma   90.00
#
_symmetry.space_group_name_H-M   'P 1'
#
loop_
_entity.id
_entity.type
_entity.pdbx_description
1 polymer ?
#
loop_
_entity_poly.entity_id
_entity_poly.type
_entity_poly.pdbx_seq_one_letter_code
_entity_poly.pdbx_strand_id
1 'polypeptide(L)'
;MENVKVNLHQKKPKYFEAIDGKYFADGKEVSAEEAITILVEAAEELGYWCQVAKDILPEEWFEEVQLVYADRPELAAQEVLQESRPELKTGDTVTHDSNPRWGKGEVKTVSKSGKTADVLFEHAGWTSPRVKNLTKIE
;
A
#
# COMPACT_ATOMS: atom_id res chain seq x y z
N MET A 1 -3.43 -9.88 23.95
CA MET A 1 -2.93 -9.41 22.65
C MET A 1 -1.78 -10.31 22.27
N GLU A 2 -1.71 -10.76 21.02
CA GLU A 2 -0.54 -11.50 20.53
C GLU A 2 0.65 -10.54 20.36
N ASN A 3 1.87 -11.07 20.46
CA ASN A 3 3.08 -10.28 20.27
C ASN A 3 3.25 -9.97 18.77
N VAL A 4 3.14 -8.70 18.40
CA VAL A 4 3.21 -8.26 17.00
C VAL A 4 4.45 -7.41 16.82
N LYS A 5 5.23 -7.68 15.75
CA LYS A 5 6.39 -6.89 15.34
C LYS A 5 6.25 -6.48 13.88
N VAL A 6 6.28 -5.18 13.63
CA VAL A 6 6.21 -4.63 12.27
C VAL A 6 7.44 -3.82 11.91
N ASN A 7 7.75 -3.78 10.62
CA ASN A 7 8.74 -2.88 10.07
C ASN A 7 8.01 -1.67 9.51
N LEU A 8 8.30 -0.49 10.06
CA LEU A 8 7.64 0.76 9.70
C LEU A 8 8.24 1.43 8.46
N HIS A 9 9.29 0.86 7.85
CA HIS A 9 9.90 1.32 6.59
C HIS A 9 10.22 2.84 6.50
N GLN A 10 10.20 3.54 7.63
CA GLN A 10 10.48 4.96 7.84
C GLN A 10 11.89 5.17 8.38
N LYS A 11 12.35 6.44 8.41
CA LYS A 11 13.70 6.76 8.91
C LYS A 11 13.90 6.33 10.37
N LYS A 12 12.94 6.64 11.25
CA LYS A 12 12.88 6.23 12.66
C LYS A 12 11.45 6.40 13.23
N PRO A 13 10.96 5.50 14.08
CA PRO A 13 11.52 4.18 14.39
C PRO A 13 11.33 3.18 13.24
N LYS A 14 12.29 2.27 13.03
CA LYS A 14 12.24 1.28 11.94
C LYS A 14 11.36 0.10 12.27
N TYR A 15 11.28 -0.27 13.54
CA TYR A 15 10.46 -1.36 14.02
C TYR A 15 9.53 -0.90 15.11
N PHE A 16 8.32 -1.45 15.10
CA PHE A 16 7.33 -1.25 16.16
C PHE A 16 6.81 -2.60 16.63
N GLU A 17 6.73 -2.75 17.95
CA GLU A 17 6.39 -4.00 18.62
C GLU A 17 5.29 -3.74 19.66
N ALA A 18 4.28 -4.60 19.68
CA ALA A 18 3.29 -4.65 20.75
C ALA A 18 3.48 -5.98 21.49
N ILE A 19 3.77 -5.92 22.78
CA ILE A 19 4.04 -7.09 23.63
C ILE A 19 3.22 -6.93 24.92
N ASP A 20 2.30 -7.85 25.19
CA ASP A 20 1.49 -7.86 26.42
C ASP A 20 0.84 -6.51 26.79
N GLY A 21 0.39 -5.74 25.78
CA GLY A 21 -0.23 -4.42 25.98
C GLY A 21 0.75 -3.25 26.20
N LYS A 22 2.06 -3.51 26.06
CA LYS A 22 3.11 -2.50 26.02
C LYS A 22 3.59 -2.28 24.59
N TYR A 23 3.93 -1.04 24.28
CA TYR A 23 4.39 -0.64 22.96
C TYR A 23 5.88 -0.39 22.98
N PHE A 24 6.59 -0.83 21.95
CA PHE A 24 8.02 -0.65 21.82
C PHE A 24 8.37 -0.14 20.41
N ALA A 25 9.18 0.92 20.36
CA ALA A 25 9.73 1.49 19.14
C ALA A 25 11.24 1.22 19.10
N ASP A 26 11.72 0.46 18.10
CA ASP A 26 13.11 0.01 18.00
C ASP A 26 13.65 -0.59 19.33
N GLY A 27 12.81 -1.35 20.04
CA GLY A 27 13.14 -1.99 21.31
C GLY A 27 13.08 -1.08 22.56
N LYS A 28 12.60 0.18 22.43
CA LYS A 28 12.35 1.07 23.56
C LYS A 28 10.86 1.13 23.88
N GLU A 29 10.49 0.89 25.13
CA GLU A 29 9.10 1.05 25.59
C GLU A 29 8.65 2.51 25.38
N VAL A 30 7.48 2.69 24.79
CA VAL A 30 6.85 3.99 24.55
C VAL A 30 5.44 3.99 25.14
N SER A 31 4.94 5.18 25.46
CA SER A 31 3.55 5.33 25.89
C SER A 31 2.57 5.02 24.76
N ALA A 32 1.31 4.79 25.12
CA ALA A 32 0.21 4.63 24.16
C ALA A 32 0.07 5.83 23.20
N GLU A 33 0.18 7.05 23.73
CA GLU A 33 0.09 8.29 22.95
C GLU A 33 1.26 8.42 21.95
N GLU A 34 2.48 8.07 22.37
CA GLU A 34 3.65 8.01 21.49
C GLU A 34 3.52 6.93 20.43
N ALA A 35 2.97 5.76 20.80
CA ALA A 35 2.70 4.66 19.88
C ALA A 35 1.75 5.07 18.76
N ILE A 36 0.64 5.74 19.11
CA ILE A 36 -0.31 6.29 18.14
C ILE A 36 0.39 7.27 17.20
N THR A 37 1.17 8.20 17.74
CA THR A 37 1.90 9.22 16.95
C THR A 37 2.85 8.56 15.95
N ILE A 38 3.66 7.59 16.41
CA ILE A 38 4.62 6.85 15.57
C ILE A 38 3.92 6.08 14.45
N LEU A 39 2.77 5.47 14.74
CA LEU A 39 2.00 4.72 13.74
C LEU A 39 1.34 5.65 12.71
N VAL A 40 0.87 6.83 13.13
CA VAL A 40 0.35 7.85 12.22
C VAL A 40 1.45 8.37 11.29
N GLU A 41 2.62 8.75 11.83
CA GLU A 41 3.76 9.21 11.04
C GLU A 41 4.25 8.14 10.05
N ALA A 42 4.35 6.88 10.51
CA ALA A 42 4.72 5.76 9.65
C ALA A 42 3.71 5.56 8.53
N ALA A 43 2.42 5.71 8.83
CA ALA A 43 1.37 5.50 7.85
C ALA A 43 1.28 6.64 6.83
N GLU A 44 1.60 7.88 7.22
CA GLU A 44 1.81 9.02 6.32
C GLU A 44 2.97 8.78 5.34
N GLU A 45 4.09 8.22 5.79
CA GLU A 45 5.23 7.92 4.91
C GLU A 45 4.99 6.71 3.99
N LEU A 46 4.17 5.73 4.42
CA LEU A 46 4.00 4.47 3.69
C LEU A 46 2.83 4.42 2.70
N GLY A 47 1.82 5.30 2.83
CA GLY A 47 0.66 5.35 1.94
C GLY A 47 -0.19 4.06 1.91
N TYR A 48 0.00 3.16 2.89
CA TYR A 48 -0.77 1.92 3.08
C TYR A 48 -1.19 1.81 4.56
N TRP A 49 -1.98 2.80 4.97
CA TRP A 49 -2.47 3.05 6.32
C TRP A 49 -3.30 1.87 6.91
N CYS A 50 -4.05 1.16 6.07
CA CYS A 50 -5.05 0.17 6.53
C CYS A 50 -4.54 -1.21 6.98
N GLN A 51 -3.34 -1.65 6.59
CA GLN A 51 -2.88 -3.01 6.95
C GLN A 51 -2.10 -3.03 8.27
N VAL A 52 -1.24 -2.04 8.48
CA VAL A 52 -0.36 -1.95 9.67
C VAL A 52 -1.16 -1.60 10.92
N ALA A 53 -2.11 -0.66 10.82
CA ALA A 53 -2.95 -0.27 11.95
C ALA A 53 -3.88 -1.41 12.42
N LYS A 54 -4.43 -2.18 11.47
CA LYS A 54 -5.36 -3.29 11.75
C LYS A 54 -4.68 -4.48 12.44
N ASP A 55 -3.41 -4.72 12.15
CA ASP A 55 -2.66 -5.85 12.71
C ASP A 55 -2.02 -5.53 14.09
N ILE A 56 -2.01 -4.25 14.52
CA ILE A 56 -1.28 -3.80 15.72
C ILE A 56 -2.20 -3.19 16.78
N LEU A 57 -3.22 -2.42 16.38
CA LEU A 57 -4.06 -1.69 17.32
C LEU A 57 -5.31 -2.51 17.67
N PRO A 58 -5.77 -2.47 18.94
CA PRO A 58 -7.12 -2.92 19.28
C PRO A 58 -8.16 -2.10 18.50
N GLU A 59 -9.28 -2.74 18.16
CA GLU A 59 -10.35 -2.19 17.30
C GLU A 59 -10.85 -0.81 17.77
N GLU A 60 -10.95 -0.58 19.08
CA GLU A 60 -11.37 0.71 19.67
C GLU A 60 -10.38 1.86 19.38
N TRP A 61 -9.09 1.57 19.25
CA TRP A 61 -8.06 2.59 18.99
C TRP A 61 -7.86 2.83 17.49
N PHE A 62 -8.28 1.87 16.67
CA PHE A 62 -8.35 2.03 15.23
C PHE A 62 -9.36 3.10 14.83
N GLU A 63 -10.51 3.19 15.53
CA GLU A 63 -11.52 4.24 15.29
C GLU A 63 -11.00 5.64 15.64
N GLU A 64 -10.27 5.81 16.76
CA GLU A 64 -9.66 7.09 17.12
C GLU A 64 -8.61 7.54 16.11
N VAL A 65 -7.80 6.60 15.63
CA VAL A 65 -6.78 6.86 14.61
C VAL A 65 -7.42 7.19 13.26
N GLN A 66 -8.56 6.56 12.92
CA GLN A 66 -9.38 6.91 11.74
C GLN A 66 -9.96 8.31 11.81
N LEU A 67 -10.45 8.72 12.98
CA LEU A 67 -10.99 10.06 13.20
C LEU A 67 -9.92 11.15 13.02
N VAL A 68 -8.70 10.92 13.53
CA VAL A 68 -7.56 11.85 13.34
C VAL A 68 -7.11 11.94 11.88
N TYR A 69 -7.19 10.84 11.14
CA TYR A 69 -6.85 10.81 9.72
C TYR A 69 -7.91 11.46 8.81
N ALA A 70 -9.20 11.25 9.11
CA ALA A 70 -10.30 11.87 8.38
C ALA A 70 -10.30 13.41 8.47
N ASP A 71 -9.73 13.97 9.54
CA ASP A 71 -9.60 15.41 9.76
C ASP A 71 -8.33 16.02 9.10
N ARG A 72 -7.51 15.21 8.41
CA ARG A 72 -6.34 15.64 7.61
C ARG A 72 -6.62 15.48 6.10
N PRO A 73 -7.27 16.46 5.44
CA PRO A 73 -7.73 16.36 4.05
C PRO A 73 -6.61 16.21 3.01
N GLU A 74 -5.37 16.54 3.36
CA GLU A 74 -4.19 16.39 2.51
C GLU A 74 -3.70 14.93 2.35
N LEU A 75 -4.10 14.03 3.26
CA LEU A 75 -3.74 12.61 3.21
C LEU A 75 -4.82 11.76 2.55
N ALA A 76 -6.10 12.12 2.73
CA ALA A 76 -7.23 11.49 2.04
C ALA A 76 -7.10 11.57 0.50
N ALA A 77 -6.39 12.58 -0.02
CA ALA A 77 -6.09 12.71 -1.45
C ALA A 77 -5.15 11.60 -1.99
N GLN A 78 -4.35 10.94 -1.15
CA GLN A 78 -3.50 9.82 -1.57
C GLN A 78 -4.27 8.49 -1.69
N GLU A 79 -5.35 8.29 -0.93
CA GLU A 79 -6.22 7.12 -1.08
C GLU A 79 -7.06 7.16 -2.36
N VAL A 80 -7.51 8.35 -2.78
CA VAL A 80 -8.26 8.52 -4.05
C VAL A 80 -7.41 8.14 -5.28
N LEU A 81 -6.08 8.27 -5.20
CA LEU A 81 -5.17 7.83 -6.26
C LEU A 81 -4.92 6.31 -6.26
N GLN A 82 -5.26 5.60 -5.17
CA GLN A 82 -5.15 4.14 -5.10
C GLN A 82 -6.38 3.43 -5.69
N GLU A 83 -7.54 4.06 -5.70
CA GLU A 83 -8.80 3.48 -6.20
C GLU A 83 -8.97 3.54 -7.72
N SER A 84 -8.16 4.34 -8.43
CA SER A 84 -8.20 4.37 -9.91
C SER A 84 -7.26 3.35 -10.55
N ARG A 85 -7.22 2.10 -10.06
CA ARG A 85 -6.51 1.04 -10.79
C ARG A 85 -7.36 0.64 -11.99
N PRO A 86 -6.81 0.65 -13.21
CA PRO A 86 -7.56 0.17 -14.37
C PRO A 86 -7.90 -1.31 -14.16
N GLU A 87 -9.20 -1.63 -14.19
CA GLU A 87 -9.67 -3.01 -14.19
C GLU A 87 -9.32 -3.66 -15.55
N LEU A 88 -8.15 -4.28 -15.62
CA LEU A 88 -7.71 -5.03 -16.78
C LEU A 88 -8.28 -6.45 -16.75
N LYS A 89 -8.65 -6.94 -17.93
CA LYS A 89 -9.11 -8.32 -18.16
C LYS A 89 -8.23 -8.99 -19.22
N THR A 90 -8.19 -10.32 -19.18
CA THR A 90 -7.58 -11.10 -20.27
C THR A 90 -8.21 -10.72 -21.61
N GLY A 91 -7.37 -10.45 -22.61
CA GLY A 91 -7.75 -9.98 -23.94
C GLY A 91 -7.73 -8.47 -24.10
N ASP A 92 -7.57 -7.69 -23.01
CA ASP A 92 -7.46 -6.24 -23.13
C ASP A 92 -6.15 -5.84 -23.82
N THR A 93 -6.23 -4.79 -24.65
CA THR A 93 -5.05 -4.16 -25.25
C THR A 93 -4.59 -3.01 -24.36
N VAL A 94 -3.29 -2.95 -24.08
CA VAL A 94 -2.68 -1.99 -23.16
C VAL A 94 -1.41 -1.38 -23.75
N THR A 95 -1.01 -0.23 -23.21
CA THR A 95 0.33 0.35 -23.38
C THR A 95 1.01 0.49 -22.02
N HIS A 96 2.34 0.54 -22.00
CA HIS A 96 3.09 0.73 -20.76
C HIS A 96 3.51 2.20 -20.60
N ASP A 97 3.06 2.85 -19.53
CA ASP A 97 3.20 4.31 -19.36
C ASP A 97 4.67 4.76 -19.30
N SER A 98 5.51 4.00 -18.57
CA SER A 98 6.94 4.31 -18.45
C SER A 98 7.79 3.81 -19.63
N ASN A 99 7.23 3.00 -20.54
CA ASN A 99 7.97 2.35 -21.62
C ASN A 99 7.17 2.37 -22.93
N PRO A 100 6.92 3.56 -23.51
CA PRO A 100 6.11 3.69 -24.73
C PRO A 100 6.71 2.94 -25.93
N ARG A 101 8.02 2.66 -25.91
CA ARG A 101 8.71 1.90 -26.96
C ARG A 101 8.31 0.42 -27.03
N TRP A 102 7.66 -0.12 -26.00
CA TRP A 102 7.20 -1.51 -26.01
C TRP A 102 6.05 -1.75 -26.99
N GLY A 103 5.40 -0.68 -27.46
CA GLY A 103 4.27 -0.76 -28.37
C GLY A 103 2.99 -1.18 -27.62
N LYS A 104 2.01 -1.65 -28.39
CA LYS A 104 0.78 -2.21 -27.80
C LYS A 104 1.08 -3.59 -27.22
N GLY A 105 0.35 -3.98 -26.20
CA GLY A 105 0.43 -5.30 -25.62
C GLY A 105 -0.92 -5.90 -25.32
N GLU A 106 -1.06 -7.21 -25.47
CA GLU A 106 -2.28 -7.94 -25.13
C GLU A 106 -2.13 -8.58 -23.75
N VAL A 107 -3.07 -8.32 -22.85
CA VAL A 107 -3.13 -8.92 -21.52
C VAL A 107 -3.53 -10.38 -21.66
N LYS A 108 -2.66 -11.30 -21.24
CA LYS A 108 -2.92 -12.75 -21.29
C LYS A 108 -3.49 -13.24 -19.96
N THR A 109 -2.93 -12.78 -18.86
CA THR A 109 -3.37 -13.16 -17.51
C THR A 109 -3.23 -11.99 -16.56
N VAL A 110 -4.14 -11.89 -15.61
CA VAL A 110 -4.04 -10.94 -14.48
C VAL A 110 -3.84 -11.75 -13.21
N SER A 111 -2.88 -11.33 -12.38
CA SER A 111 -2.62 -11.98 -11.09
C SER A 111 -3.85 -11.98 -10.20
N LYS A 112 -3.98 -12.97 -9.31
CA LYS A 112 -5.10 -13.06 -8.35
C LYS A 112 -5.26 -11.82 -7.47
N SER A 113 -4.16 -11.10 -7.24
CA SER A 113 -4.15 -9.86 -6.45
C SER A 113 -4.53 -8.61 -7.24
N GLY A 114 -4.66 -8.71 -8.58
CA GLY A 114 -4.89 -7.57 -9.46
C GLY A 114 -3.72 -6.57 -9.55
N LYS A 115 -2.56 -6.90 -8.97
CA LYS A 115 -1.41 -5.97 -8.91
C LYS A 115 -0.52 -6.02 -10.15
N THR A 116 -0.42 -7.19 -10.77
CA THR A 116 0.38 -7.45 -11.98
C THR A 116 -0.44 -8.17 -13.04
N ALA A 117 -0.04 -8.00 -14.29
CA ALA A 117 -0.60 -8.69 -15.45
C ALA A 117 0.53 -9.20 -16.34
N ASP A 118 0.37 -10.39 -16.92
CA ASP A 118 1.25 -10.89 -17.96
C ASP A 118 0.76 -10.37 -19.30
N VAL A 119 1.64 -9.66 -20.00
CA VAL A 119 1.33 -8.93 -21.22
C VAL A 119 2.35 -9.31 -22.29
N LEU A 120 1.84 -9.59 -23.49
CA LEU A 120 2.66 -9.78 -24.68
C LEU A 120 2.70 -8.46 -25.47
N PHE A 121 3.79 -7.72 -25.35
CA PHE A 121 4.03 -6.46 -26.07
C PHE A 121 4.64 -6.69 -27.45
N GLU A 122 4.27 -5.88 -28.43
CA GLU A 122 4.72 -5.96 -29.83
C GLU A 122 6.25 -5.91 -29.98
N HIS A 123 6.93 -5.06 -29.20
CA HIS A 123 8.37 -4.82 -29.33
C HIS A 123 9.19 -5.32 -28.15
N ALA A 124 8.56 -5.60 -27.01
CA ALA A 124 9.24 -6.11 -25.82
C ALA A 124 9.00 -7.60 -25.57
N GLY A 125 8.03 -8.22 -26.27
CA GLY A 125 7.65 -9.61 -26.03
C GLY A 125 6.93 -9.79 -24.70
N TRP A 126 7.13 -10.95 -24.07
CA TRP A 126 6.47 -11.33 -22.83
C TRP A 126 7.04 -10.60 -21.62
N THR A 127 6.18 -9.89 -20.88
CA THR A 127 6.56 -9.18 -19.64
C THR A 127 5.43 -9.24 -18.61
N SER A 128 5.76 -9.04 -17.32
CA SER A 128 4.79 -9.06 -16.22
C SER A 128 4.76 -7.73 -15.43
N PRO A 129 4.34 -6.61 -16.04
CA PRO A 129 4.34 -5.30 -15.41
C PRO A 129 3.26 -5.15 -14.33
N ARG A 130 3.40 -4.08 -13.52
CA ARG A 130 2.35 -3.68 -12.57
C ARG A 130 1.18 -3.05 -13.32
N VAL A 131 -0.05 -3.44 -12.95
CA VAL A 131 -1.30 -2.95 -13.57
C VAL A 131 -1.41 -1.43 -13.53
N LYS A 132 -0.93 -0.80 -12.46
CA LYS A 132 -0.91 0.67 -12.31
C LYS A 132 -0.02 1.42 -13.33
N ASN A 133 0.84 0.71 -14.06
CA ASN A 133 1.71 1.28 -15.10
C ASN A 133 1.20 0.96 -16.51
N LEU A 134 -0.01 0.40 -16.59
CA LEU A 134 -0.65 -0.01 -17.84
C LEU A 134 -1.86 0.87 -18.08
N THR A 135 -1.94 1.42 -19.29
CA THR A 135 -3.12 2.13 -19.76
C THR A 135 -3.87 1.25 -20.75
N LYS A 136 -5.15 0.97 -20.48
CA LYS A 136 -6.03 0.26 -21.41
C LYS A 136 -6.34 1.15 -22.61
N ILE A 137 -6.26 0.58 -23.80
CA ILE A 137 -6.62 1.25 -25.05
C ILE A 137 -7.69 0.43 -25.78
N GLU A 138 -8.65 1.12 -26.39
CA GLU A 138 -9.75 0.54 -27.18
C GLU A 138 -9.30 0.12 -28.58
#